data_AF-A0AAD1GYQ8-F1
#
_entry.id   AF-A0AAD1GYQ8-F1
#
_cell.length_a   1.000
_cell.length_b   1.000
_cell.length_c   1.000
_cell.angle_alpha   90.00
_cell.angle_beta   90.00
_cell.angle_gamma   90.00
#
_symmetry.space_group_name_H-M   'P 1'
#
loop_
_entity.id
_entity.type
_entity.pdbx_description
1 polymer ?
#
loop_
_entity_poly.entity_id
_entity_poly.type
_entity_poly.pdbx_seq_one_letter_code
_entity_poly.pdbx_strand_id
1 'polypeptide(L)'
;MQYADYTLWQREQLGELDDPDSLIAAQVAFWEHELAGLPERLELPTDRPYPPVADHRGARVPLEWPAQVQQQIARVAREHNATSFMVMQAALAVLLSKLAASAEVAIGFPIAGRRDPVLDELVGFFVNTLVLRVDLAGNPSIEEVLGQVRARSLAAYEHQDVPFELLVERLNPSRSLAHHPLVQVMLAWQNSIPELGLGEVQASPVPVDTRTARMDLAFSIEERWTEHGQPAGICGVVEFRTDVFDAASIQMLIGRLQRVVVAMTADPGRVLSSVEVVDAAELARLGEVGNRVVLTRRRRCWCRCRGCLPGRWPAPRMRWRSAVVGGRGVTGSSMRRRTGWRTC
;
A
#
# COMPACT_ATOMS: atom_id res chain seq x y z
N MET A 1 -38.89 -3.79 -14.47
CA MET A 1 -37.68 -3.51 -15.27
C MET A 1 -36.87 -4.77 -15.37
N GLN A 2 -36.30 -5.06 -16.54
CA GLN A 2 -35.28 -6.10 -16.75
C GLN A 2 -33.89 -5.43 -16.84
N TYR A 3 -32.80 -6.20 -16.69
CA TYR A 3 -31.42 -5.66 -16.77
C TYR A 3 -31.15 -4.89 -18.07
N ALA A 4 -31.72 -5.34 -19.20
CA ALA A 4 -31.61 -4.65 -20.48
C ALA A 4 -32.24 -3.24 -20.45
N ASP A 5 -33.37 -3.06 -19.77
CA ASP A 5 -34.04 -1.77 -19.62
C ASP A 5 -33.18 -0.80 -18.79
N TYR A 6 -32.45 -1.31 -17.78
CA TYR A 6 -31.52 -0.50 -17.00
C TYR A 6 -30.33 0.00 -17.82
N THR A 7 -29.74 -0.84 -18.68
CA THR A 7 -28.62 -0.40 -19.53
C THR A 7 -29.02 0.69 -20.53
N LEU A 8 -30.27 0.67 -20.99
CA LEU A 8 -30.82 1.72 -21.85
C LEU A 8 -31.13 3.01 -21.06
N TRP A 9 -31.75 2.88 -19.89
CA TRP A 9 -32.00 4.02 -18.99
C TRP A 9 -30.70 4.69 -18.52
N GLN A 10 -29.67 3.91 -18.19
CA GLN A 10 -28.38 4.41 -17.78
C GLN A 10 -27.72 5.22 -18.90
N ARG A 11 -27.84 4.77 -20.15
CA ARG A 11 -27.37 5.50 -21.34
C ARG A 11 -28.18 6.78 -21.57
N GLU A 12 -29.50 6.75 -21.40
CA GLU A 12 -30.36 7.94 -21.52
C GLU A 12 -30.06 8.99 -20.43
N GLN A 13 -29.72 8.59 -19.22
CA GLN A 13 -29.42 9.50 -18.10
C GLN A 13 -27.99 10.06 -18.15
N LEU A 14 -27.01 9.22 -18.50
CA LEU A 14 -25.60 9.62 -18.48
C LEU A 14 -25.14 10.25 -19.80
N GLY A 15 -25.88 10.05 -20.88
CA GLY A 15 -25.57 10.52 -22.23
C GLY A 15 -24.57 9.62 -22.97
N GLU A 16 -24.08 10.10 -24.10
CA GLU A 16 -23.16 9.38 -24.98
C GLU A 16 -21.71 9.73 -24.69
N LEU A 17 -20.81 8.74 -24.73
CA LEU A 17 -19.37 8.96 -24.50
C LEU A 17 -18.71 9.91 -25.51
N ASP A 18 -19.26 10.00 -26.73
CA ASP A 18 -18.76 10.87 -27.79
C ASP A 18 -19.32 12.30 -27.70
N ASP A 19 -20.30 12.52 -26.82
CA ASP A 19 -20.84 13.85 -26.52
C ASP A 19 -20.05 14.47 -25.35
N PRO A 20 -19.23 15.50 -25.59
CA PRO A 20 -18.40 16.12 -24.55
C PRO A 20 -19.22 16.82 -23.45
N ASP A 21 -20.49 17.14 -23.71
CA ASP A 21 -21.37 17.78 -22.73
C ASP A 21 -22.16 16.74 -21.89
N SER A 22 -21.95 15.45 -22.14
CA SER A 22 -22.58 14.36 -21.39
C SER A 22 -21.99 14.17 -19.98
N LEU A 23 -22.81 13.67 -19.06
CA LEU A 23 -22.37 13.35 -17.71
C LEU A 23 -21.30 12.25 -17.71
N ILE A 24 -21.45 11.23 -18.57
CA ILE A 24 -20.46 10.15 -18.65
C ILE A 24 -19.11 10.66 -19.16
N ALA A 25 -19.07 11.56 -20.15
CA ALA A 25 -17.83 12.13 -20.65
C ALA A 25 -17.11 12.94 -19.56
N ALA A 26 -17.84 13.72 -18.77
CA ALA A 26 -17.29 14.45 -17.62
C ALA A 26 -16.70 13.49 -16.56
N GLN A 27 -17.39 12.38 -16.26
CA GLN A 27 -16.87 11.39 -15.32
C GLN A 27 -15.63 10.65 -15.85
N VAL A 28 -15.59 10.33 -17.14
CA VAL A 28 -14.40 9.73 -17.77
C VAL A 28 -13.22 10.71 -17.69
N ALA A 29 -13.43 11.98 -18.02
CA ALA A 29 -12.38 13.01 -17.95
C ALA A 29 -11.83 13.19 -16.52
N PHE A 30 -12.71 13.13 -15.50
CA PHE A 30 -12.29 13.11 -14.11
C PHE A 30 -11.34 11.94 -13.81
N TRP A 31 -11.70 10.71 -14.21
CA TRP A 31 -10.87 9.54 -13.95
C TRP A 31 -9.56 9.53 -14.74
N GLU A 32 -9.59 9.98 -16.00
CA GLU A 32 -8.38 10.17 -16.81
C GLU A 32 -7.40 11.14 -16.12
N HIS A 33 -7.91 12.22 -15.52
CA HIS A 33 -7.10 13.15 -14.74
C HIS A 33 -6.60 12.56 -13.41
N GLU A 34 -7.48 11.95 -12.62
CA GLU A 34 -7.18 11.42 -11.28
C GLU A 34 -6.13 10.28 -11.34
N LEU A 35 -6.21 9.44 -12.37
CA LEU A 35 -5.34 8.29 -12.58
C LEU A 35 -4.16 8.57 -13.52
N ALA A 36 -4.01 9.81 -14.00
CA ALA A 36 -2.91 10.20 -14.85
C ALA A 36 -1.55 10.00 -14.16
N GLY A 37 -0.64 9.30 -14.84
CA GLY A 37 0.71 9.04 -14.32
C GLY A 37 0.76 8.08 -13.13
N LEU A 38 -0.33 7.35 -12.86
CA LEU A 38 -0.30 6.29 -11.86
C LEU A 38 0.78 5.26 -12.22
N PRO A 39 1.60 4.81 -11.25
CA PRO A 39 2.56 3.73 -11.49
C PRO A 39 1.86 2.49 -12.04
N GLU A 40 2.45 1.84 -13.05
CA GLU A 40 1.87 0.65 -13.69
C GLU A 40 1.64 -0.49 -12.68
N ARG A 41 2.48 -0.56 -11.64
CA ARG A 41 2.44 -1.59 -10.62
C ARG A 41 2.95 -1.07 -9.28
N LEU A 42 2.23 -1.39 -8.21
CA LEU A 42 2.71 -1.30 -6.85
C LEU A 42 3.68 -2.45 -6.53
N GLU A 43 4.93 -2.13 -6.21
CA GLU A 43 5.96 -3.15 -5.95
C GLU A 43 5.85 -3.73 -4.54
N LEU A 44 5.02 -4.75 -4.38
CA LEU A 44 4.84 -5.44 -3.10
C LEU A 44 6.05 -6.35 -2.77
N PRO A 45 6.44 -6.47 -1.50
CA PRO A 45 7.45 -7.44 -1.07
C PRO A 45 6.87 -8.85 -1.20
N THR A 46 7.21 -9.53 -2.28
CA THR A 46 6.77 -10.88 -2.62
C THR A 46 7.77 -11.92 -2.11
N ASP A 47 7.28 -13.12 -1.79
CA ASP A 47 8.14 -14.23 -1.37
C ASP A 47 8.86 -14.86 -2.57
N ARG A 48 8.30 -14.67 -3.77
CA ARG A 48 8.78 -15.22 -5.03
C ARG A 48 8.61 -14.19 -6.16
N PRO A 49 9.48 -14.19 -7.18
CA PRO A 49 9.33 -13.28 -8.31
C PRO A 49 8.02 -13.56 -9.07
N TYR A 50 7.45 -12.51 -9.68
CA TYR A 50 6.25 -12.66 -10.50
C TYR A 50 6.51 -13.61 -11.68
N PRO A 51 5.62 -14.59 -11.91
CA PRO A 51 5.68 -15.40 -13.11
C PRO A 51 5.25 -14.55 -14.33
N PRO A 52 5.67 -14.93 -15.56
CA PRO A 52 5.23 -14.25 -16.78
C PRO A 52 3.71 -14.28 -17.01
N VAL A 53 3.04 -15.30 -16.48
CA VAL A 53 1.59 -15.49 -16.55
C VAL A 53 1.10 -15.92 -15.17
N ALA A 54 0.03 -15.29 -14.68
CA ALA A 54 -0.60 -15.67 -13.43
C ALA A 54 -1.26 -17.05 -13.53
N ASP A 55 -1.05 -17.92 -12.54
CA ASP A 55 -1.73 -19.23 -12.48
C ASP A 55 -3.12 -19.16 -11.83
N HIS A 56 -3.48 -17.98 -11.31
CA HIS A 56 -4.72 -17.66 -10.59
C HIS A 56 -5.01 -18.54 -9.38
N ARG A 57 -4.02 -19.27 -8.84
CA ARG A 57 -4.16 -20.09 -7.65
C ARG A 57 -4.09 -19.22 -6.41
N GLY A 58 -5.13 -19.30 -5.61
CA GLY A 58 -5.28 -18.50 -4.39
C GLY A 58 -5.33 -19.34 -3.13
N ALA A 59 -4.97 -18.68 -2.02
CA ALA A 59 -5.25 -19.14 -0.68
C ALA A 59 -5.80 -17.98 0.15
N ARG A 60 -6.32 -18.29 1.34
CA ARG A 60 -6.94 -17.31 2.23
C ARG A 60 -6.33 -17.43 3.62
N VAL A 61 -6.12 -16.28 4.26
CA VAL A 61 -5.74 -16.19 5.67
C VAL A 61 -6.83 -15.42 6.41
N PRO A 62 -7.34 -15.93 7.54
CA PRO A 62 -8.32 -15.20 8.34
C PRO A 62 -7.68 -13.98 9.00
N LEU A 63 -8.46 -12.91 9.07
CA LEU A 63 -8.16 -11.70 9.82
C LEU A 63 -9.13 -11.63 10.99
N GLU A 64 -8.61 -11.50 12.21
CA GLU A 64 -9.43 -11.33 13.42
C GLU A 64 -8.81 -10.27 14.32
N TRP A 65 -9.54 -9.19 14.56
CA TRP A 65 -9.15 -8.10 15.44
C TRP A 65 -10.16 -7.91 16.55
N PRO A 66 -9.71 -7.53 17.75
CA PRO A 66 -10.58 -7.43 18.91
C PRO A 66 -11.45 -6.17 18.85
N ALA A 67 -12.54 -6.15 19.63
CA ALA A 67 -13.52 -5.06 19.67
C ALA A 67 -12.91 -3.68 19.92
N GLN A 68 -11.79 -3.60 20.64
CA GLN A 68 -11.08 -2.36 20.92
C GLN A 68 -10.58 -1.68 19.64
N VAL A 69 -10.13 -2.44 18.64
CA VAL A 69 -9.66 -1.88 17.35
C VAL A 69 -10.84 -1.29 16.58
N GLN A 70 -11.97 -2.00 16.56
CA GLN A 70 -13.22 -1.50 15.94
C GLN A 70 -13.69 -0.20 16.60
N GLN A 71 -13.68 -0.13 17.93
CA GLN A 71 -14.04 1.08 18.68
C GLN A 71 -13.11 2.26 18.37
N GLN A 72 -11.80 2.02 18.27
CA GLN A 72 -10.81 3.03 17.91
C GLN A 72 -11.03 3.57 16.49
N ILE A 73 -11.27 2.69 15.52
CA ILE A 73 -11.62 3.07 14.14
C ILE A 73 -12.89 3.92 14.13
N ALA A 74 -13.97 3.45 14.77
CA ALA A 74 -15.25 4.15 14.79
C ALA A 74 -15.18 5.53 15.48
N ARG A 75 -14.32 5.67 16.51
CA ARG A 75 -14.05 6.96 17.15
C ARG A 75 -13.41 7.94 16.17
N VAL A 76 -12.30 7.54 15.55
CA VAL A 76 -11.52 8.41 14.65
C VAL A 76 -12.31 8.73 13.38
N ALA A 77 -13.04 7.77 12.84
CA ALA A 77 -13.96 7.99 11.73
C ALA A 77 -14.92 9.16 12.05
N ARG A 78 -15.57 9.12 13.22
CA ARG A 78 -16.48 10.19 13.67
C ARG A 78 -15.78 11.52 13.93
N GLU A 79 -14.61 11.52 14.57
CA GLU A 79 -13.84 12.74 14.86
C GLU A 79 -13.42 13.48 13.58
N HIS A 80 -13.14 12.74 12.50
CA HIS A 80 -12.69 13.31 11.22
C HIS A 80 -13.78 13.34 10.13
N ASN A 81 -15.05 13.15 10.48
CA ASN A 81 -16.19 13.10 9.54
C ASN A 81 -15.98 12.10 8.37
N ALA A 82 -15.33 10.97 8.67
CA ALA A 82 -15.02 9.88 7.77
C ALA A 82 -15.80 8.62 8.18
N THR A 83 -15.76 7.57 7.35
CA THR A 83 -16.32 6.25 7.68
C THR A 83 -15.24 5.30 8.20
N SER A 84 -15.62 4.23 8.90
CA SER A 84 -14.67 3.15 9.28
C SER A 84 -13.91 2.62 8.06
N PHE A 85 -14.61 2.53 6.91
CA PHE A 85 -14.01 2.11 5.65
C PHE A 85 -12.93 3.07 5.15
N MET A 86 -13.16 4.40 5.23
CA MET A 86 -12.14 5.40 4.87
C MET A 86 -10.91 5.34 5.79
N VAL A 87 -11.10 5.10 7.09
CA VAL A 87 -9.98 4.89 8.03
C VAL A 87 -9.16 3.66 7.63
N MET A 88 -9.83 2.59 7.21
CA MET A 88 -9.19 1.36 6.75
C MET A 88 -8.48 1.50 5.40
N GLN A 89 -9.08 2.25 4.45
CA GLN A 89 -8.44 2.63 3.20
C GLN A 89 -7.15 3.42 3.46
N ALA A 90 -7.19 4.41 4.37
CA ALA A 90 -6.01 5.17 4.76
C ALA A 90 -4.93 4.28 5.41
N ALA A 91 -5.32 3.41 6.34
CA ALA A 91 -4.38 2.50 6.99
C ALA A 91 -3.71 1.52 6.01
N LEU A 92 -4.48 1.00 5.06
CA LEU A 92 -3.95 0.16 4.00
C LEU A 92 -3.00 0.95 3.08
N ALA A 93 -3.36 2.17 2.67
CA ALA A 93 -2.49 3.01 1.84
C ALA A 93 -1.15 3.30 2.54
N VAL A 94 -1.19 3.65 3.83
CA VAL A 94 0.01 3.86 4.65
C VAL A 94 0.88 2.60 4.71
N LEU A 95 0.28 1.43 4.96
CA LEU A 95 0.99 0.16 4.99
C LEU A 95 1.67 -0.11 3.64
N LEU A 96 0.91 -0.02 2.56
CA LEU A 96 1.37 -0.31 1.20
C LEU A 96 2.51 0.63 0.77
N SER A 97 2.41 1.91 1.08
CA SER A 97 3.47 2.89 0.83
C SER A 97 4.77 2.52 1.53
N LYS A 98 4.69 2.10 2.80
CA LYS A 98 5.87 1.66 3.57
C LYS A 98 6.50 0.39 3.01
N LEU A 99 5.69 -0.54 2.51
CA LEU A 99 6.16 -1.82 1.98
C LEU A 99 6.74 -1.70 0.57
N ALA A 100 6.10 -0.90 -0.29
CA ALA A 100 6.52 -0.69 -1.66
C ALA A 100 7.58 0.42 -1.82
N ALA A 101 7.91 1.13 -0.74
CA ALA A 101 8.75 2.33 -0.76
C ALA A 101 8.27 3.38 -1.79
N SER A 102 6.95 3.41 -2.05
CA SER A 102 6.30 4.33 -2.97
C SER A 102 5.53 5.39 -2.19
N ALA A 103 5.63 6.64 -2.62
CA ALA A 103 4.83 7.74 -2.08
C ALA A 103 3.40 7.74 -2.64
N GLU A 104 3.15 7.09 -3.78
CA GLU A 104 1.82 6.98 -4.37
C GLU A 104 1.34 5.54 -4.36
N VAL A 105 0.09 5.34 -3.93
CA VAL A 105 -0.54 4.02 -3.83
C VAL A 105 -1.93 4.07 -4.44
N ALA A 106 -2.28 3.05 -5.23
CA ALA A 106 -3.65 2.81 -5.69
C ALA A 106 -4.24 1.57 -5.00
N ILE A 107 -5.47 1.70 -4.52
CA ILE A 107 -6.26 0.63 -3.91
C ILE A 107 -7.58 0.53 -4.66
N GLY A 108 -7.92 -0.66 -5.13
CA GLY A 108 -9.24 -0.90 -5.71
C GLY A 108 -10.27 -1.22 -4.62
N PHE A 109 -11.51 -0.81 -4.81
CA PHE A 109 -12.61 -1.23 -3.95
C PHE A 109 -13.89 -1.49 -4.75
N PRO A 110 -14.59 -2.60 -4.49
CA PRO A 110 -15.82 -2.90 -5.18
C PRO A 110 -16.97 -2.07 -4.62
N ILE A 111 -17.86 -1.64 -5.50
CA ILE A 111 -19.13 -1.01 -5.15
C ILE A 111 -20.28 -1.84 -5.73
N ALA A 112 -21.43 -1.83 -5.06
CA ALA A 112 -22.60 -2.58 -5.53
C ALA A 112 -23.17 -2.07 -6.87
N GLY A 113 -22.89 -0.81 -7.23
CA GLY A 113 -23.38 -0.16 -8.46
C GLY A 113 -24.90 0.07 -8.49
N ARG A 114 -25.57 -0.05 -7.34
CA ARG A 114 -27.03 0.11 -7.20
C ARG A 114 -27.35 1.47 -6.60
N ARG A 115 -27.37 2.51 -7.44
CA ARG A 115 -27.71 3.88 -7.02
C ARG A 115 -29.20 4.11 -6.82
N ASP A 116 -30.04 3.34 -7.52
CA ASP A 116 -31.50 3.45 -7.45
C ASP A 116 -32.06 2.27 -6.64
N PRO A 117 -32.89 2.50 -5.60
CA PRO A 117 -33.56 1.45 -4.83
C PRO A 117 -34.33 0.44 -5.69
N VAL A 118 -34.78 0.84 -6.89
CA VAL A 118 -35.45 -0.06 -7.86
C VAL A 118 -34.53 -1.18 -8.34
N LEU A 119 -33.20 -1.02 -8.22
CA LEU A 119 -32.18 -1.99 -8.61
C LEU A 119 -31.85 -3.00 -7.52
N ASP A 120 -32.34 -2.80 -6.29
CA ASP A 120 -32.04 -3.69 -5.17
C ASP A 120 -32.64 -5.10 -5.37
N GLU A 121 -33.76 -5.20 -6.08
CA GLU A 121 -34.44 -6.47 -6.37
C GLU A 121 -34.02 -7.11 -7.71
N LEU A 122 -33.13 -6.46 -8.47
CA LEU A 122 -32.69 -6.93 -9.78
C LEU A 122 -31.50 -7.89 -9.69
N VAL A 123 -31.65 -9.08 -10.28
CA VAL A 123 -30.57 -10.06 -10.44
C VAL A 123 -29.72 -9.69 -11.66
N GLY A 124 -28.47 -9.28 -11.45
CA GLY A 124 -27.51 -8.90 -12.50
C GLY A 124 -26.13 -8.55 -11.93
N PHE A 125 -25.08 -8.52 -12.78
CA PHE A 125 -23.74 -8.11 -12.37
C PHE A 125 -23.63 -6.57 -12.44
N PHE A 126 -23.83 -5.92 -11.30
CA PHE A 126 -23.74 -4.45 -11.15
C PHE A 126 -22.48 -4.00 -10.41
N VAL A 127 -21.63 -4.95 -10.00
CA VAL A 127 -20.42 -4.62 -9.24
C VAL A 127 -19.45 -3.87 -10.15
N ASN A 128 -19.16 -2.62 -9.80
CA ASN A 128 -18.10 -1.84 -10.42
C ASN A 128 -16.91 -1.75 -9.46
N THR A 129 -15.71 -1.54 -9.99
CA THR A 129 -14.50 -1.34 -9.19
C THR A 129 -14.05 0.11 -9.32
N LEU A 130 -13.94 0.80 -8.19
CA LEU A 130 -13.36 2.14 -8.13
C LEU A 130 -11.91 2.07 -7.67
N VAL A 131 -11.11 3.04 -8.09
CA VAL A 131 -9.70 3.16 -7.72
C VAL A 131 -9.51 4.36 -6.79
N LEU A 132 -8.94 4.12 -5.61
CA LEU A 132 -8.51 5.17 -4.69
C LEU A 132 -7.00 5.36 -4.84
N ARG A 133 -6.59 6.49 -5.43
CA ARG A 133 -5.20 6.94 -5.44
C ARG A 133 -4.92 7.78 -4.20
N VAL A 134 -3.85 7.50 -3.48
CA VAL A 134 -3.43 8.22 -2.27
C VAL A 134 -1.98 8.68 -2.46
N ASP A 135 -1.73 9.97 -2.24
CA ASP A 135 -0.40 10.56 -2.30
C ASP A 135 0.10 10.85 -0.88
N LEU A 136 1.16 10.15 -0.52
CA LEU A 136 1.84 10.15 0.78
C LEU A 136 3.21 10.85 0.69
N ALA A 137 3.49 11.56 -0.40
CA ALA A 137 4.68 12.39 -0.54
C ALA A 137 4.70 13.52 0.49
N GLY A 138 5.91 13.97 0.86
CA GLY A 138 6.07 15.08 1.81
C GLY A 138 5.86 14.71 3.28
N ASN A 139 5.65 13.42 3.61
CA ASN A 139 5.48 12.93 4.97
C ASN A 139 4.29 13.55 5.72
N PRO A 140 3.05 13.42 5.20
CA PRO A 140 1.87 14.00 5.80
C PRO A 140 1.57 13.42 7.18
N SER A 141 0.81 14.16 7.98
CA SER A 141 0.14 13.65 9.18
C SER A 141 -0.96 12.65 8.84
N ILE A 142 -1.34 11.81 9.80
CA ILE A 142 -2.43 10.85 9.61
C ILE A 142 -3.77 11.58 9.38
N GLU A 143 -3.99 12.74 9.99
CA GLU A 143 -5.15 13.58 9.71
C GLU A 143 -5.21 14.06 8.26
N GLU A 144 -4.08 14.50 7.69
CA GLU A 144 -4.01 14.93 6.30
C GLU A 144 -4.29 13.76 5.34
N VAL A 145 -3.76 12.57 5.64
CA VAL A 145 -4.03 11.35 4.86
C VAL A 145 -5.52 10.98 4.93
N LEU A 146 -6.14 11.02 6.12
CA LEU A 146 -7.56 10.77 6.28
C LEU A 146 -8.42 11.79 5.53
N GLY A 147 -8.04 13.08 5.56
CA GLY A 147 -8.69 14.13 4.80
C GLY A 147 -8.61 13.90 3.29
N GLN A 148 -7.44 13.50 2.78
CA GLN A 148 -7.23 13.15 1.38
C GLN A 148 -8.07 11.94 0.97
N VAL A 149 -8.04 10.85 1.75
CA VAL A 149 -8.83 9.64 1.48
C VAL A 149 -10.31 9.96 1.50
N ARG A 150 -10.80 10.74 2.46
CA ARG A 150 -12.21 11.16 2.50
C ARG A 150 -12.60 11.93 1.23
N ALA A 151 -11.83 12.96 0.86
CA ALA A 151 -12.13 13.78 -0.31
C ALA A 151 -12.12 12.95 -1.60
N ARG A 152 -11.10 12.10 -1.80
CA ARG A 152 -10.97 11.27 -2.99
C ARG A 152 -11.98 10.14 -3.05
N SER A 153 -12.31 9.51 -1.92
CA SER A 153 -13.37 8.50 -1.87
C SER A 153 -14.74 9.10 -2.20
N LEU A 154 -15.06 10.31 -1.73
CA LEU A 154 -16.29 11.00 -2.10
C LEU A 154 -16.33 11.33 -3.60
N ALA A 155 -15.25 11.89 -4.14
CA ALA A 155 -15.14 12.16 -5.58
C ALA A 155 -15.28 10.85 -6.40
N ALA A 156 -14.65 9.76 -5.96
CA ALA A 156 -14.81 8.45 -6.59
C ALA A 156 -16.28 7.98 -6.61
N TYR A 157 -17.02 8.17 -5.50
CA TYR A 157 -18.45 7.85 -5.46
C TYR A 157 -19.31 8.77 -6.34
N GLU A 158 -18.93 10.02 -6.54
CA GLU A 158 -19.63 10.93 -7.45
C GLU A 158 -19.49 10.48 -8.92
N HIS A 159 -18.33 9.92 -9.28
CA HIS A 159 -17.99 9.48 -10.63
C HIS A 159 -18.05 7.94 -10.81
N GLN A 160 -18.89 7.27 -10.02
CA GLN A 160 -18.90 5.81 -9.91
C GLN A 160 -19.53 5.08 -11.11
N ASP A 161 -20.17 5.82 -12.03
CA ASP A 161 -20.95 5.25 -13.12
C ASP A 161 -20.08 4.78 -14.29
N VAL A 162 -18.80 5.20 -14.33
CA VAL A 162 -17.84 4.77 -15.35
C VAL A 162 -17.39 3.34 -15.08
N PRO A 163 -17.63 2.38 -16.01
CA PRO A 163 -17.17 1.01 -15.85
C PRO A 163 -15.64 0.91 -15.76
N PHE A 164 -15.15 0.06 -14.88
CA PHE A 164 -13.70 -0.15 -14.72
C PHE A 164 -13.02 -0.56 -16.03
N GLU A 165 -13.65 -1.40 -16.84
CA GLU A 165 -13.15 -1.85 -18.13
C GLU A 165 -12.94 -0.69 -19.11
N LEU A 166 -13.85 0.30 -19.10
CA LEU A 166 -13.73 1.51 -19.91
C LEU A 166 -12.57 2.39 -19.43
N LEU A 167 -12.34 2.47 -18.11
CA LEU A 167 -11.17 3.17 -17.56
C LEU A 167 -9.86 2.52 -17.99
N VAL A 168 -9.78 1.20 -17.97
CA VAL A 168 -8.60 0.46 -18.45
C VAL A 168 -8.37 0.71 -19.94
N GLU A 169 -9.44 0.73 -20.75
CA GLU A 169 -9.34 1.04 -22.19
C GLU A 169 -8.82 2.45 -22.43
N ARG A 170 -9.34 3.46 -21.72
CA ARG A 170 -8.96 4.87 -21.89
C ARG A 170 -7.55 5.17 -21.40
N LEU A 171 -7.17 4.65 -20.24
CA LEU A 171 -5.83 4.84 -19.68
C LEU A 171 -4.76 4.03 -20.43
N ASN A 172 -5.18 2.96 -21.11
CA ASN A 172 -4.34 2.05 -21.90
C ASN A 172 -2.99 1.71 -21.21
N PRO A 173 -3.02 1.18 -19.96
CA PRO A 173 -1.80 0.80 -19.26
C PRO A 173 -1.09 -0.36 -19.96
N SER A 174 0.18 -0.59 -19.63
CA SER A 174 0.93 -1.72 -20.17
C SER A 174 0.19 -3.05 -19.91
N ARG A 175 -0.12 -3.78 -20.97
CA ARG A 175 -0.82 -5.06 -20.85
C ARG A 175 0.12 -6.11 -20.26
N SER A 176 -0.31 -6.70 -19.16
CA SER A 176 0.43 -7.75 -18.45
C SER A 176 -0.49 -8.95 -18.23
N LEU A 177 0.03 -10.15 -18.47
CA LEU A 177 -0.62 -11.41 -18.08
C LEU A 177 -0.25 -11.84 -16.66
N ALA A 178 0.67 -11.11 -16.02
CA ALA A 178 1.22 -11.45 -14.71
C ALA A 178 0.45 -10.82 -13.56
N HIS A 179 -0.29 -9.73 -13.78
CA HIS A 179 -1.00 -8.98 -12.74
C HIS A 179 -2.19 -8.22 -13.32
N HIS A 180 -3.11 -7.81 -12.44
CA HIS A 180 -4.28 -7.04 -12.80
C HIS A 180 -3.92 -5.59 -13.17
N PRO A 181 -4.56 -4.97 -14.18
CA PRO A 181 -4.33 -3.58 -14.54
C PRO A 181 -4.74 -2.62 -13.41
N LEU A 182 -4.03 -1.49 -13.31
CA LEU A 182 -4.27 -0.33 -12.42
C LEU A 182 -4.16 -0.58 -10.90
N VAL A 183 -4.57 -1.76 -10.41
CA VAL A 183 -4.61 -2.07 -8.98
C VAL A 183 -4.14 -3.50 -8.72
N GLN A 184 -3.26 -3.68 -7.74
CA GLN A 184 -2.82 -4.99 -7.27
C GLN A 184 -3.49 -5.41 -5.97
N VAL A 185 -4.02 -4.44 -5.21
CA VAL A 185 -4.64 -4.65 -3.90
C VAL A 185 -6.08 -4.17 -3.92
N MET A 186 -6.99 -5.05 -3.52
CA MET A 186 -8.40 -4.76 -3.34
C MET A 186 -8.75 -4.67 -1.85
N LEU A 187 -9.63 -3.74 -1.48
CA LEU A 187 -10.22 -3.64 -0.16
C LEU A 187 -11.75 -3.59 -0.28
N ALA A 188 -12.41 -4.64 0.22
CA ALA A 188 -13.86 -4.72 0.34
C ALA A 188 -14.26 -4.62 1.81
N TRP A 189 -15.32 -3.85 2.06
CA TRP A 189 -15.87 -3.65 3.39
C TRP A 189 -17.35 -4.04 3.38
N GLN A 190 -17.70 -5.05 4.17
CA GLN A 190 -19.06 -5.56 4.25
C GLN A 190 -19.66 -5.19 5.61
N ASN A 191 -20.80 -4.50 5.57
CA ASN A 191 -21.61 -4.26 6.76
C ASN A 191 -22.71 -5.31 6.76
N SER A 192 -22.56 -6.36 7.58
CA SER A 192 -23.55 -7.40 7.90
C SER A 192 -24.26 -8.05 6.70
N ILE A 193 -23.97 -9.33 6.43
CA ILE A 193 -24.79 -10.15 5.53
C ILE A 193 -26.18 -10.29 6.19
N PRO A 194 -27.28 -9.90 5.53
CA PRO A 194 -28.61 -10.13 6.06
C PRO A 194 -28.82 -11.63 6.29
N GLU A 195 -29.42 -12.02 7.41
CA GLU A 195 -29.83 -13.42 7.60
C GLU A 195 -30.73 -13.84 6.44
N LEU A 196 -30.30 -14.85 5.68
CA LEU A 196 -31.08 -15.42 4.60
C LEU A 196 -32.18 -16.30 5.20
N GLY A 197 -33.28 -15.67 5.60
CA GLY A 197 -34.51 -16.36 5.96
C GLY A 197 -35.27 -16.76 4.69
N LEU A 198 -35.37 -18.07 4.42
CA LEU A 198 -36.23 -18.60 3.35
C LEU A 198 -37.56 -19.08 3.96
N GLY A 199 -38.35 -18.13 4.46
CA GLY A 199 -39.60 -18.44 5.17
C GLY A 199 -39.34 -19.16 6.49
N GLU A 200 -39.82 -20.40 6.62
CA GLU A 200 -39.58 -21.24 7.81
C GLU A 200 -38.19 -21.90 7.84
N VAL A 201 -37.42 -21.79 6.76
CA VAL A 201 -36.10 -22.40 6.63
C VAL A 201 -35.00 -21.38 6.95
N GLN A 202 -34.18 -21.70 7.95
CA GLN A 202 -32.94 -20.99 8.22
C GLN A 202 -31.88 -21.44 7.21
N ALA A 203 -31.37 -20.52 6.39
CA ALA A 203 -30.23 -20.77 5.52
C ALA A 203 -28.99 -20.10 6.12
N SER A 204 -27.93 -20.88 6.31
CA SER A 204 -26.62 -20.34 6.66
C SER A 204 -25.66 -20.46 5.46
N PRO A 205 -24.91 -19.40 5.13
CA PRO A 205 -23.92 -19.47 4.07
C PRO A 205 -22.81 -20.46 4.44
N VAL A 206 -22.58 -21.44 3.57
CA VAL A 206 -21.42 -22.33 3.68
C VAL A 206 -20.34 -21.80 2.74
N PRO A 207 -19.21 -21.28 3.25
CA PRO A 207 -18.15 -20.77 2.41
C PRO A 207 -17.55 -21.89 1.56
N VAL A 208 -17.49 -21.66 0.25
CA VAL A 208 -16.78 -22.54 -0.68
C VAL A 208 -15.38 -21.99 -0.91
N ASP A 209 -14.37 -22.80 -0.60
CA ASP A 209 -12.98 -22.50 -0.92
C ASP A 209 -12.73 -22.85 -2.40
N THR A 210 -12.73 -21.82 -3.25
CA THR A 210 -12.45 -21.97 -4.67
C THR A 210 -10.95 -22.12 -4.97
N ARG A 211 -10.07 -21.82 -4.00
CA ARG A 211 -8.60 -21.82 -4.16
C ARG A 211 -8.11 -21.00 -5.36
N THR A 212 -8.81 -19.91 -5.64
CA THR A 212 -8.51 -18.98 -6.73
C THR A 212 -8.19 -17.61 -6.16
N ALA A 213 -7.31 -16.86 -6.82
CA ALA A 213 -7.08 -15.45 -6.53
C ALA A 213 -6.96 -14.67 -7.84
N ARG A 214 -7.81 -13.65 -8.00
CA ARG A 214 -7.83 -12.78 -9.21
C ARG A 214 -6.90 -11.58 -9.08
N MET A 215 -6.61 -11.18 -7.85
CA MET A 215 -5.75 -10.05 -7.48
C MET A 215 -4.56 -10.59 -6.71
N ASP A 216 -3.50 -9.80 -6.60
CA ASP A 216 -2.34 -10.17 -5.80
C ASP A 216 -2.72 -10.27 -4.32
N LEU A 217 -3.51 -9.30 -3.84
CA LEU A 217 -4.12 -9.28 -2.51
C LEU A 217 -5.55 -8.73 -2.57
N ALA A 218 -6.49 -9.41 -1.89
CA ALA A 218 -7.85 -8.93 -1.70
C ALA A 218 -8.26 -9.06 -0.24
N PHE A 219 -8.44 -7.92 0.42
CA PHE A 219 -8.93 -7.83 1.79
C PHE A 219 -10.46 -7.76 1.76
N SER A 220 -11.11 -8.75 2.36
CA SER A 220 -12.55 -8.73 2.60
C SER A 220 -12.78 -8.64 4.10
N ILE A 221 -13.22 -7.48 4.58
CA ILE A 221 -13.30 -7.16 6.00
C ILE A 221 -14.73 -6.82 6.39
N GLU A 222 -15.15 -7.24 7.58
CA GLU A 222 -16.46 -6.99 8.14
C GLU A 222 -16.38 -6.58 9.61
N GLU A 223 -17.29 -5.72 10.03
CA GLU A 223 -17.50 -5.38 11.44
C GLU A 223 -18.46 -6.37 12.08
N ARG A 224 -18.07 -6.91 13.24
CA ARG A 224 -18.96 -7.71 14.07
C ARG A 224 -19.62 -6.84 15.14
N TRP A 225 -20.87 -7.16 15.40
CA TRP A 225 -21.67 -6.50 16.43
C TRP A 225 -22.31 -7.57 17.31
N THR A 226 -22.44 -7.28 18.60
CA THR A 226 -23.21 -8.13 19.51
C THR A 226 -24.72 -7.95 19.24
N GLU A 227 -25.55 -8.83 19.79
CA GLU A 227 -27.02 -8.69 19.74
C GLU A 227 -27.52 -7.36 20.31
N HIS A 228 -26.74 -6.72 21.20
CA HIS A 228 -27.03 -5.41 21.78
C HIS A 228 -26.44 -4.25 20.97
N GLY A 229 -25.97 -4.49 19.75
CA GLY A 229 -25.40 -3.47 18.87
C GLY A 229 -24.04 -2.92 19.35
N GLN A 230 -23.31 -3.66 20.19
CA GLN A 230 -21.97 -3.23 20.64
C GLN A 230 -20.88 -3.79 19.72
N PRO A 231 -19.76 -3.07 19.51
CA PRO A 231 -18.60 -3.58 18.77
C PRO A 231 -18.13 -4.94 19.31
N ALA A 232 -18.03 -5.95 18.43
CA ALA A 232 -17.59 -7.32 18.75
C ALA A 232 -16.28 -7.71 18.03
N GLY A 233 -15.61 -6.74 17.43
CA GLY A 233 -14.37 -6.90 16.69
C GLY A 233 -14.55 -6.79 15.19
N ILE A 234 -13.44 -6.89 14.49
CA ILE A 234 -13.39 -6.90 13.03
C ILE A 234 -12.91 -8.29 12.62
N CYS A 235 -13.57 -8.91 11.66
CA CYS A 235 -13.09 -10.14 11.05
C CYS A 235 -13.08 -10.04 9.54
N GLY A 236 -12.58 -11.08 8.90
CA GLY A 236 -12.50 -11.13 7.45
C GLY A 236 -11.51 -12.15 6.96
N VAL A 237 -11.21 -12.06 5.68
CA VAL A 237 -10.24 -12.91 5.00
C VAL A 237 -9.38 -12.06 4.07
N VAL A 238 -8.10 -12.42 4.01
CA VAL A 238 -7.19 -11.92 2.97
C VAL A 238 -6.96 -13.04 1.99
N GLU A 239 -7.50 -12.88 0.79
CA GLU A 239 -7.22 -13.74 -0.35
C GLU A 239 -5.94 -13.25 -1.05
N PHE A 240 -5.07 -14.18 -1.41
CA PHE A 240 -3.79 -13.86 -2.03
C PHE A 240 -3.38 -14.93 -3.02
N ARG A 241 -2.54 -14.56 -3.97
CA ARG A 241 -1.98 -15.50 -4.93
C ARG A 241 -0.82 -16.31 -4.35
N THR A 242 -0.91 -17.62 -4.52
CA THR A 242 0.07 -18.58 -3.98
C THR A 242 1.32 -18.74 -4.84
N ASP A 243 1.36 -18.19 -6.05
CA ASP A 243 2.56 -18.19 -6.90
C ASP A 243 3.58 -17.11 -6.48
N VAL A 244 3.12 -16.01 -5.88
CA VAL A 244 3.98 -14.90 -5.41
C VAL A 244 4.09 -14.75 -3.88
N PHE A 245 3.10 -15.21 -3.11
CA PHE A 245 3.10 -15.11 -1.65
C PHE A 245 2.99 -16.47 -0.93
N ASP A 246 3.49 -16.50 0.30
CA ASP A 246 3.31 -17.53 1.32
C ASP A 246 2.29 -17.06 2.38
N ALA A 247 1.53 -18.00 2.94
CA ALA A 247 0.55 -17.70 3.98
C ALA A 247 1.16 -17.00 5.20
N ALA A 248 2.39 -17.35 5.57
CA ALA A 248 3.10 -16.72 6.69
C ALA A 248 3.38 -15.24 6.44
N SER A 249 3.72 -14.87 5.21
CA SER A 249 3.95 -13.47 4.81
C SER A 249 2.68 -12.64 4.84
N ILE A 250 1.55 -13.24 4.45
CA ILE A 250 0.24 -12.59 4.56
C ILE A 250 -0.23 -12.47 6.01
N GLN A 251 0.03 -13.47 6.87
CA GLN A 251 -0.22 -13.35 8.31
C GLN A 251 0.57 -12.21 8.94
N MET A 252 1.85 -12.06 8.57
CA MET A 252 2.65 -10.90 8.99
C MET A 252 2.05 -9.60 8.47
N LEU A 253 1.63 -9.55 7.20
CA LEU A 253 1.00 -8.37 6.60
C LEU A 253 -0.26 -7.93 7.35
N ILE A 254 -1.12 -8.87 7.74
CA ILE A 254 -2.33 -8.59 8.55
C ILE A 254 -1.96 -7.99 9.90
N GLY A 255 -0.95 -8.57 10.58
CA GLY A 255 -0.45 -8.02 11.85
C GLY A 255 0.15 -6.62 11.70
N ARG A 256 0.83 -6.35 10.58
CA ARG A 256 1.35 -5.02 10.23
C ARG A 256 0.23 -4.02 9.99
N LEU A 257 -0.83 -4.41 9.26
CA LEU A 257 -2.01 -3.57 9.05
C LEU A 257 -2.68 -3.20 10.36
N GLN A 258 -2.88 -4.16 11.26
CA GLN A 258 -3.45 -3.90 12.59
C GLN A 258 -2.61 -2.88 13.37
N ARG A 259 -1.28 -3.00 13.33
CA ARG A 259 -0.38 -2.07 14.01
C ARG A 259 -0.46 -0.66 13.42
N VAL A 260 -0.57 -0.53 12.10
CA VAL A 260 -0.80 0.75 11.44
C VAL A 260 -2.12 1.37 11.90
N VAL A 261 -3.22 0.60 11.89
CA VAL A 261 -4.53 1.05 12.36
C VAL A 261 -4.46 1.55 13.81
N VAL A 262 -3.86 0.76 14.71
CA VAL A 262 -3.72 1.15 16.13
C VAL A 262 -2.86 2.41 16.28
N ALA A 263 -1.75 2.51 15.54
CA ALA A 263 -0.87 3.68 15.59
C ALA A 263 -1.52 4.96 15.05
N MET A 264 -2.29 4.84 13.96
CA MET A 264 -3.05 5.93 13.35
C MET A 264 -4.18 6.41 14.26
N THR A 265 -4.89 5.48 14.89
CA THR A 265 -6.06 5.81 15.72
C THR A 265 -5.71 6.26 17.13
N ALA A 266 -4.50 5.98 17.61
CA ALA A 266 -3.99 6.45 18.89
C ALA A 266 -3.61 7.93 18.88
N ASP A 267 -3.01 8.42 17.78
CA ASP A 267 -2.58 9.81 17.62
C ASP A 267 -2.63 10.21 16.14
N PRO A 268 -3.78 10.70 15.65
CA PRO A 268 -3.93 11.14 14.26
C PRO A 268 -2.99 12.32 13.89
N GLY A 269 -2.59 13.15 14.86
CA GLY A 269 -1.72 14.29 14.62
C GLY A 269 -0.27 13.93 14.27
N ARG A 270 0.12 12.66 14.44
CA ARG A 270 1.49 12.20 14.15
C ARG A 270 1.78 12.17 12.65
N VAL A 271 3.03 12.44 12.29
CA VAL A 271 3.52 12.30 10.91
C VAL A 271 3.68 10.83 10.51
N LEU A 272 3.45 10.55 9.24
CA LEU A 272 3.51 9.22 8.62
C LEU A 272 4.82 8.47 8.93
N SER A 273 5.97 9.14 8.89
CA SER A 273 7.29 8.56 9.11
C SER A 273 7.43 7.92 10.49
N SER A 274 6.69 8.43 11.48
CA SER A 274 6.71 7.93 12.85
C SER A 274 5.92 6.63 13.03
N VAL A 275 5.08 6.23 12.07
CA VAL A 275 4.27 5.01 12.15
C VAL A 275 5.18 3.80 11.91
N GLU A 276 5.40 2.98 12.94
CA GLU A 276 6.20 1.76 12.82
C GLU A 276 5.36 0.61 12.27
N VAL A 277 5.81 0.07 11.14
CA VAL A 277 5.18 -1.07 10.46
C VAL A 277 5.83 -2.40 10.86
N VAL A 278 6.93 -2.38 11.62
CA VAL A 278 7.69 -3.59 12.04
C VAL A 278 7.59 -3.76 13.54
N ASP A 279 7.30 -4.97 14.03
CA ASP A 279 7.12 -5.18 15.48
C ASP A 279 8.47 -5.30 16.18
N ALA A 280 8.45 -5.30 17.51
CA ALA A 280 9.68 -5.38 18.31
C ALA A 280 10.49 -6.67 18.04
N ALA A 281 9.82 -7.78 17.75
CA ALA A 281 10.49 -9.06 17.47
C ALA A 281 11.12 -9.07 16.07
N GLU A 282 10.40 -8.55 15.06
CA GLU A 282 10.92 -8.33 13.72
C GLU A 282 12.07 -7.31 13.73
N LEU A 283 11.96 -6.22 14.49
CA LEU A 283 13.03 -5.23 14.69
C LEU A 283 14.27 -5.86 15.34
N ALA A 284 14.09 -6.74 16.33
CA ALA A 284 15.18 -7.48 16.94
C ALA A 284 15.87 -8.39 15.91
N ARG A 285 15.09 -9.16 15.14
CA ARG A 285 15.60 -10.04 14.08
C ARG A 285 16.34 -9.27 12.98
N LEU A 286 15.80 -8.13 12.53
CA LEU A 286 16.48 -7.24 11.60
C LEU A 286 17.76 -6.65 12.21
N GLY A 287 17.76 -6.37 13.52
CA GLY A 287 18.95 -5.94 14.25
C GLY A 287 20.06 -6.98 14.26
N GLU A 288 19.70 -8.26 14.40
CA GLU A 288 20.63 -9.39 14.32
C GLU A 288 21.19 -9.56 12.90
N VAL A 289 20.31 -9.64 11.89
CA VAL A 289 20.71 -9.79 10.48
C VAL A 289 21.54 -8.60 10.00
N GLY A 290 21.14 -7.39 10.37
CA GLY A 290 21.85 -6.15 10.06
C GLY A 290 23.12 -5.92 10.89
N ASN A 291 23.49 -6.86 11.77
CA ASN A 291 24.63 -6.74 12.68
C ASN A 291 24.65 -5.40 13.45
N ARG A 292 23.47 -4.88 13.81
CA ARG A 292 23.32 -3.53 14.39
C ARG A 292 24.12 -3.39 15.69
N VAL A 293 24.26 -4.47 16.45
CA VAL A 293 25.09 -4.55 17.67
C VAL A 293 26.57 -4.30 17.36
N VAL A 294 27.07 -4.80 16.23
CA VAL A 294 28.45 -4.59 15.78
C VAL A 294 28.63 -3.15 15.27
N LEU A 295 27.67 -2.65 14.49
CA LEU A 295 27.72 -1.31 13.89
C LEU A 295 27.57 -0.18 14.92
N THR A 296 26.81 -0.40 15.99
CA THR A 296 26.56 0.61 17.04
C THR A 296 27.48 0.45 18.25
N ARG A 297 28.35 -0.57 18.28
CA ARG A 297 29.42 -0.66 19.27
C ARG A 297 30.33 0.57 19.14
N ARG A 298 30.19 1.52 20.06
CA ARG A 298 31.21 2.56 20.26
C ARG A 298 32.56 1.86 20.41
N ARG A 299 33.50 2.15 19.50
CA ARG A 299 34.90 1.73 19.66
C ARG A 299 35.34 2.26 21.02
N ARG A 300 35.42 1.39 22.03
CA ARG A 300 36.19 1.70 23.23
C ARG A 300 37.59 2.01 22.72
N CYS A 301 38.08 3.21 23.00
CA CYS A 301 39.42 3.65 22.62
C CYS A 301 40.41 2.50 22.82
N TRP A 302 41.03 2.10 21.73
CA TRP A 302 42.05 1.05 21.69
C TRP A 302 43.34 1.65 22.26
N CYS A 303 43.37 1.92 23.57
CA CYS A 303 44.57 2.37 24.26
C CYS A 303 45.40 1.22 24.82
N ARG A 304 45.13 -0.06 24.49
CA ARG A 304 45.96 -1.17 24.98
C ARG A 304 45.80 -2.46 24.19
N CYS A 305 46.35 -2.51 22.96
CA CYS A 305 46.78 -3.76 22.35
C CYS A 305 48.14 -3.57 21.70
N ARG A 306 49.16 -4.25 22.24
CA ARG A 306 50.43 -4.54 21.57
C ARG A 306 50.11 -5.36 20.33
N GLY A 307 50.22 -4.75 19.16
CA GLY A 307 49.88 -5.39 17.90
C GLY A 307 49.56 -4.37 16.83
N CYS A 308 50.42 -3.36 16.67
CA CYS A 308 50.40 -2.55 15.46
C CYS A 308 50.59 -3.50 14.27
N LEU A 309 49.68 -3.43 13.29
CA LEU A 309 49.90 -3.95 11.94
C LEU A 309 51.28 -3.45 11.48
N PRO A 310 52.28 -4.32 11.26
CA PRO A 310 53.57 -3.87 10.76
C PRO A 310 53.34 -3.31 9.35
N GLY A 311 53.79 -2.07 9.14
CA GLY A 311 53.58 -1.31 7.92
C GLY A 311 53.93 -2.11 6.66
N ARG A 312 52.92 -2.37 5.83
CA ARG A 312 53.08 -2.66 4.41
C ARG A 312 52.56 -1.49 3.60
N TRP A 313 53.31 -0.39 3.64
CA TRP A 313 53.36 0.59 2.57
C TRP A 313 54.84 0.78 2.24
N PRO A 314 55.38 0.19 1.17
CA PRO A 314 56.64 0.66 0.65
C PRO A 314 56.34 1.98 -0.08
N ALA A 315 56.64 3.09 0.59
CA ALA A 315 56.89 4.35 -0.11
C ALA A 315 58.01 4.09 -1.14
N PRO A 316 57.86 4.48 -2.42
CA PRO A 316 58.95 4.34 -3.36
C PRO A 316 60.05 5.33 -2.97
N ARG A 317 61.12 4.82 -2.36
CA ARG A 317 62.42 5.50 -2.29
C ARG A 317 62.94 5.59 -3.73
N MET A 318 62.67 6.69 -4.42
CA MET A 318 63.44 7.10 -5.60
C MET A 318 64.90 7.25 -5.18
N ARG A 319 65.69 6.21 -5.47
CA ARG A 319 67.15 6.29 -5.51
C ARG A 319 67.50 7.08 -6.77
N TRP A 320 67.94 8.32 -6.59
CA TRP A 320 68.69 9.03 -7.60
C TRP A 320 69.99 8.28 -7.88
N ARG A 321 70.12 7.70 -9.08
CA ARG A 321 71.41 7.41 -9.70
C ARG A 321 71.56 8.39 -10.86
N SER A 322 72.65 9.14 -10.78
CA SER A 322 73.12 10.13 -11.73
C SER A 322 73.35 9.49 -13.10
N ALA A 323 72.74 10.05 -14.14
CA ALA A 323 73.25 10.01 -15.50
C ALA A 323 73.05 11.42 -16.08
N VAL A 324 74.18 12.07 -16.36
CA VAL A 324 74.28 13.39 -16.98
C VAL A 324 74.05 13.23 -18.48
N VAL A 325 73.13 13.99 -19.09
CA VAL A 325 73.29 14.69 -20.38
C VAL A 325 72.23 15.81 -20.49
N GLY A 326 72.67 17.08 -20.61
CA GLY A 326 72.01 18.09 -21.43
C GLY A 326 70.94 19.03 -20.83
N GLY A 327 71.38 20.19 -20.30
CA GLY A 327 70.76 21.49 -20.59
C GLY A 327 69.58 22.01 -19.75
N ARG A 328 69.87 23.04 -18.92
CA ARG A 328 68.94 24.06 -18.33
C ARG A 328 67.85 23.48 -17.37
N GLY A 329 67.81 23.66 -16.05
CA GLY A 329 68.32 24.69 -15.16
C GLY A 329 67.16 25.50 -14.56
N VAL A 330 66.44 24.98 -13.54
CA VAL A 330 65.74 25.79 -12.50
C VAL A 330 65.64 24.98 -11.19
N THR A 331 66.05 25.64 -10.10
CA THR A 331 66.21 25.15 -8.71
C THR A 331 64.93 25.22 -7.88
N GLY A 332 64.79 24.31 -6.91
CA GLY A 332 63.83 24.42 -5.82
C GLY A 332 64.38 25.21 -4.63
N SER A 333 63.58 26.12 -4.07
CA SER A 333 63.75 26.63 -2.71
C SER A 333 62.49 27.35 -2.22
N SER A 334 62.22 27.22 -0.92
CA SER A 334 61.11 27.79 -0.13
C SER A 334 59.83 26.94 -0.14
N MET A 335 59.12 26.65 0.96
CA MET A 335 59.21 27.13 2.33
C MET A 335 58.51 26.12 3.25
N ARG A 336 59.27 25.46 4.12
CA ARG A 336 58.75 24.86 5.36
C ARG A 336 58.29 26.01 6.26
N ARG A 337 56.99 26.08 6.59
CA ARG A 337 56.39 26.56 7.85
C ARG A 337 54.93 26.94 7.63
N ARG A 338 54.00 26.10 8.12
CA ARG A 338 52.78 26.45 8.87
C ARG A 338 51.92 25.19 9.04
N THR A 339 52.35 24.34 9.96
CA THR A 339 51.50 23.34 10.60
C THR A 339 50.59 24.03 11.61
N GLY A 340 49.29 23.95 11.39
CA GLY A 340 48.27 24.48 12.29
C GLY A 340 46.98 23.71 12.13
N TRP A 341 47.00 22.40 12.37
CA TRP A 341 45.80 21.59 12.53
C TRP A 341 45.70 21.19 14.00
N ARG A 342 44.69 21.74 14.69
CA ARG A 342 44.23 21.31 16.01
C ARG A 342 43.12 20.28 15.81
N THR A 343 43.21 19.21 16.57
CA THR A 343 42.24 18.13 16.71
C THR A 343 41.06 18.53 17.60
N CYS A 344 39.84 18.17 17.17
CA CYS A 344 38.80 17.55 17.99
C CYS A 344 38.17 16.44 17.15
#